data_AF-A0A5N5TKP9-F1
#
_entry.id   AF-A0A5N5TKP9-F1
#
_cell.length_a   1.000
_cell.length_b   1.000
_cell.length_c   1.000
_cell.angle_alpha   90.00
_cell.angle_beta   90.00
_cell.angle_gamma   90.00
#
_symmetry.space_group_name_H-M   'P 1'
#
loop_
_entity.id
_entity.type
_entity.pdbx_description
1 polymer ?
#
loop_
_entity_poly.entity_id
_entity_poly.type
_entity_poly.pdbx_seq_one_letter_code
_entity_poly.pdbx_strand_id
1 'polypeptide(L)'
;MRREAVQRGRVPPTPTMGLPGQYITNGDTINGQPFLHQYLNMLMRADPFHSPPYGQCMNANNVMGVGNICDIASKLLFAAVGWAMQIPYFPDLTVTDQISLLRLVWSELFILNASQCEMPLHLAPLLAAARLHTSPMAADKVLTFMDHIRIFQDQVEKLKALQVDSAEYSCLKAIVLFTSGKLSPEPV
;
A
#
# COMPACT_ATOMS: atom_id res chain seq x y z
N MET A 1 -29.43 64.71 -3.30
CA MET A 1 -29.59 63.32 -2.82
C MET A 1 -29.21 62.38 -3.97
N ARG A 2 -27.98 61.85 -3.99
CA ARG A 2 -27.54 60.79 -4.91
C ARG A 2 -26.65 59.87 -4.08
N ARG A 3 -27.16 58.67 -3.77
CA ARG A 3 -26.42 57.63 -3.05
C ARG A 3 -25.81 56.71 -4.10
N GLU A 4 -24.49 56.68 -4.16
CA GLU A 4 -23.74 55.62 -4.83
C GLU A 4 -23.80 54.36 -3.95
N ALA A 5 -24.25 53.25 -4.51
CA ALA A 5 -24.23 51.95 -3.85
C ALA A 5 -23.03 51.15 -4.38
N VAL A 6 -22.02 51.03 -3.52
CA VAL A 6 -20.76 50.30 -3.73
C VAL A 6 -21.03 48.81 -3.84
N GLN A 7 -20.57 48.18 -4.93
CA GLN A 7 -20.47 46.73 -5.07
C GLN A 7 -19.55 46.20 -3.96
N ARG A 8 -20.12 45.54 -2.95
CA ARG A 8 -19.33 44.76 -1.99
C ARG A 8 -18.89 43.46 -2.67
N GLY A 9 -17.60 43.39 -2.99
CA GLY A 9 -16.95 42.21 -3.55
C GLY A 9 -17.21 40.97 -2.71
N ARG A 10 -17.62 39.89 -3.39
CA ARG A 10 -17.55 38.52 -2.85
C ARG A 10 -16.08 38.15 -2.80
N VAL A 11 -15.52 37.99 -1.60
CA VAL A 11 -14.19 37.41 -1.43
C VAL A 11 -14.31 35.89 -1.66
N PRO A 12 -13.47 35.27 -2.50
CA PRO A 12 -13.45 33.81 -2.65
C PRO A 12 -13.06 33.13 -1.33
N PRO A 13 -13.51 31.90 -1.05
CA PRO A 13 -12.99 31.15 0.08
C PRO A 13 -11.50 30.86 -0.17
N THR A 14 -10.63 31.43 0.66
CA THR A 14 -9.22 31.06 0.70
C THR A 14 -9.08 29.63 1.23
N PRO A 15 -8.37 28.73 0.54
CA PRO A 15 -7.97 27.46 1.12
C PRO A 15 -6.95 27.76 2.22
N THR A 16 -7.34 27.56 3.47
CA THR A 16 -6.42 27.51 4.62
C THR A 16 -5.50 26.31 4.43
N MET A 17 -4.33 26.54 3.83
CA MET A 17 -3.22 25.61 3.91
C MET A 17 -2.64 25.61 5.33
N GLY A 18 -2.24 24.41 5.77
CA GLY A 18 -2.07 24.02 7.15
C GLY A 18 -1.04 24.83 7.94
N LEU A 19 -1.42 25.13 9.18
CA LEU A 19 -0.48 25.40 10.26
C LEU A 19 0.04 24.07 10.82
N PRO A 20 1.34 23.92 11.07
CA PRO A 20 1.88 22.73 11.70
C PRO A 20 1.52 22.76 13.20
N GLY A 21 0.74 21.77 13.66
CA GLY A 21 0.49 21.55 15.09
C GLY A 21 -0.97 21.37 15.54
N GLN A 22 -1.95 21.26 14.64
CA GLN A 22 -3.32 20.90 15.03
C GLN A 22 -3.51 19.38 15.07
N TYR A 23 -3.77 18.85 16.27
CA TYR A 23 -4.20 17.48 16.50
C TYR A 23 -5.62 17.32 15.94
N ILE A 24 -5.79 16.46 14.93
CA ILE A 24 -7.03 16.30 14.17
C ILE A 24 -8.08 15.55 15.00
N THR A 25 -9.30 16.09 15.09
CA THR A 25 -10.42 15.44 15.78
C THR A 25 -11.46 14.92 14.78
N ASN A 26 -12.20 13.87 15.16
CA ASN A 26 -13.33 13.38 14.37
C ASN A 26 -14.41 14.48 14.27
N GLY A 27 -14.43 15.21 13.15
CA GLY A 27 -15.44 16.25 12.89
C GLY A 27 -14.96 17.43 12.03
N ASP A 28 -13.66 17.60 11.81
CA ASP A 28 -13.15 18.73 11.03
C ASP A 28 -13.47 18.56 9.53
N THR A 29 -14.30 19.45 8.98
CA THR A 29 -14.63 19.48 7.55
C THR A 29 -13.69 20.42 6.81
N ILE A 30 -12.90 19.89 5.87
CA ILE A 30 -12.15 20.71 4.91
C ILE A 30 -12.90 20.62 3.57
N ASN A 31 -13.37 21.76 3.03
CA ASN A 31 -14.22 21.82 1.82
C ASN A 31 -15.56 21.07 1.91
N GLY A 32 -16.17 20.98 3.09
CA GLY A 32 -17.53 20.43 3.26
C GLY A 32 -17.66 18.91 3.12
N GLN A 33 -16.56 18.19 2.93
CA GLN A 33 -16.48 16.74 3.05
C GLN A 33 -15.80 16.37 4.38
N PRO A 34 -16.22 15.28 5.04
CA PRO A 34 -15.52 14.80 6.24
C PRO A 34 -14.06 14.49 5.87
N PHE A 35 -13.12 15.01 6.64
CA PHE A 35 -11.68 14.91 6.37
C PHE A 35 -11.22 13.48 6.06
N LEU A 36 -11.76 12.48 6.78
CA LEU A 36 -11.44 11.06 6.55
C LEU A 36 -11.84 10.57 5.15
N HIS A 37 -12.98 11.03 4.62
CA HIS A 37 -13.40 10.68 3.27
C HIS A 37 -12.44 11.28 2.23
N GLN A 38 -12.02 12.53 2.44
CA GLN A 38 -11.02 13.16 1.57
C GLN A 38 -9.67 12.44 1.66
N TYR A 39 -9.24 12.04 2.86
CA TYR A 39 -8.03 11.25 3.05
C TYR A 39 -8.09 9.90 2.34
N LEU A 40 -9.19 9.15 2.52
CA LEU A 40 -9.42 7.89 1.82
C LEU A 40 -9.36 8.04 0.30
N ASN A 41 -9.99 9.08 -0.25
CA ASN A 41 -9.91 9.37 -1.69
C ASN A 41 -8.48 9.67 -2.15
N MET A 42 -7.66 10.33 -1.32
CA MET A 42 -6.25 10.56 -1.64
C MET A 42 -5.45 9.24 -1.63
N LEU A 43 -5.69 8.35 -0.66
CA LEU A 43 -5.05 7.03 -0.64
C LEU A 43 -5.41 6.20 -1.88
N MET A 44 -6.69 6.18 -2.24
CA MET A 44 -7.22 5.44 -3.38
C MET A 44 -6.69 5.96 -4.72
N ARG A 45 -6.50 7.27 -4.84
CA ARG A 45 -5.94 7.89 -6.06
C ARG A 45 -4.44 7.62 -6.24
N ALA A 46 -3.72 7.41 -5.14
CA ALA A 46 -2.32 7.00 -5.19
C ALA A 46 -2.16 5.49 -5.48
N ASP A 47 -3.21 4.68 -5.31
CA ASP A 47 -3.14 3.23 -5.49
C ASP A 47 -3.10 2.86 -6.99
N PRO A 48 -2.01 2.27 -7.49
CA PRO A 48 -1.90 1.87 -8.90
C PRO A 48 -2.93 0.80 -9.30
N PHE A 49 -3.49 0.06 -8.34
CA PHE A 49 -4.45 -1.03 -8.57
C PHE A 49 -5.91 -0.58 -8.52
N HIS A 50 -6.18 0.66 -8.09
CA HIS A 50 -7.53 1.23 -8.10
C HIS A 50 -8.06 1.46 -9.54
N SER A 51 -7.17 1.55 -10.54
CA SER A 51 -7.54 1.72 -11.94
C SER A 51 -7.50 0.40 -12.74
N PRO A 52 -8.48 0.16 -13.65
CA PRO A 52 -8.63 -1.10 -14.38
C PRO A 52 -7.44 -1.55 -15.28
N PRO A 53 -6.52 -0.71 -15.80
CA PRO A 53 -5.40 -1.25 -16.59
C PRO A 53 -4.45 -2.14 -15.79
N TYR A 54 -4.38 -2.03 -14.45
CA TYR A 54 -3.53 -2.89 -13.63
C TYR A 54 -4.24 -4.19 -13.19
N GLY A 55 -5.56 -4.16 -13.01
CA GLY A 55 -6.34 -5.40 -12.83
C GLY A 55 -6.28 -6.32 -14.05
N GLN A 56 -6.13 -5.77 -15.25
CA GLN A 56 -6.01 -6.54 -16.49
C GLN A 56 -4.58 -7.03 -16.79
N CYS A 57 -3.53 -6.37 -16.30
CA CYS A 57 -2.15 -6.83 -16.54
C CYS A 57 -1.83 -8.13 -15.77
N MET A 58 -2.56 -8.41 -14.69
CA MET A 58 -2.49 -9.66 -13.93
C MET A 58 -3.45 -10.74 -14.47
N ASN A 59 -4.48 -10.36 -15.24
CA ASN A 59 -5.43 -11.28 -15.88
C ASN A 59 -4.87 -11.96 -17.15
N ALA A 60 -3.55 -12.00 -17.29
CA ALA A 60 -2.87 -12.77 -18.33
C ALA A 60 -2.91 -14.27 -17.96
N ASN A 61 -4.10 -14.84 -18.08
CA ASN A 61 -4.43 -16.26 -17.96
C ASN A 61 -3.67 -17.18 -18.92
N ASN A 62 -2.56 -16.76 -19.55
CA ASN A 62 -1.95 -17.54 -20.61
C ASN A 62 -0.41 -17.57 -20.74
N VAL A 63 0.40 -16.87 -19.94
CA VAL A 63 1.87 -17.06 -20.02
C VAL A 63 2.56 -16.77 -18.68
N MET A 64 2.62 -17.76 -17.79
CA MET A 64 3.39 -17.62 -16.53
C MET A 64 4.59 -18.55 -16.50
N GLY A 65 5.65 -18.12 -17.19
CA GLY A 65 6.99 -18.63 -16.95
C GLY A 65 7.57 -18.08 -15.64
N VAL A 66 8.62 -18.74 -15.15
CA VAL A 66 9.36 -18.38 -13.93
C VAL A 66 9.91 -16.94 -13.94
N GLY A 67 10.29 -16.43 -15.12
CA GLY A 67 10.72 -15.03 -15.28
C GLY A 67 9.59 -14.03 -15.02
N ASN A 68 8.33 -14.44 -15.18
CA ASN A 68 7.17 -13.57 -14.99
C ASN A 68 6.87 -13.35 -13.50
N ILE A 69 7.07 -14.35 -12.62
CA ILE A 69 6.72 -14.20 -11.20
C ILE A 69 7.65 -13.26 -10.44
N CYS A 70 8.97 -13.32 -10.71
CA CYS A 70 9.92 -12.38 -10.11
C CYS A 70 9.74 -10.95 -10.64
N ASP A 71 9.38 -10.81 -11.93
CA ASP A 71 9.06 -9.51 -12.52
C ASP A 71 7.80 -8.90 -11.89
N ILE A 72 6.74 -9.70 -11.74
CA ILE A 72 5.52 -9.30 -11.03
C ILE A 72 5.84 -8.91 -9.59
N ALA A 73 6.59 -9.74 -8.85
CA ALA A 73 6.96 -9.44 -7.47
C ALA A 73 7.73 -8.11 -7.36
N SER A 74 8.67 -7.87 -8.28
CA SER A 74 9.43 -6.61 -8.32
C SER A 74 8.50 -5.42 -8.57
N LYS A 75 7.57 -5.53 -9.53
CA LYS A 75 6.56 -4.50 -9.82
C LYS A 75 5.67 -4.22 -8.62
N LEU A 76 5.22 -5.24 -7.89
CA LEU A 76 4.40 -5.09 -6.69
C LEU A 76 5.15 -4.37 -5.56
N LEU A 77 6.44 -4.66 -5.40
CA LEU A 77 7.29 -3.99 -4.41
C LEU A 77 7.52 -2.52 -4.78
N PHE A 78 7.84 -2.23 -6.04
CA PHE A 78 7.97 -0.86 -6.52
C PHE A 78 6.64 -0.08 -6.43
N ALA A 79 5.51 -0.74 -6.69
CA ALA A 79 4.19 -0.16 -6.51
C ALA A 79 3.93 0.23 -5.05
N ALA A 80 4.33 -0.58 -4.07
CA ALA A 80 4.21 -0.24 -2.65
C ALA A 80 5.02 1.01 -2.28
N VAL A 81 6.28 1.08 -2.72
CA VAL A 81 7.15 2.24 -2.45
C VAL A 81 6.62 3.49 -3.17
N GLY A 82 6.23 3.35 -4.44
CA GLY A 82 5.67 4.44 -5.23
C GLY A 82 4.37 5.00 -4.64
N TRP A 83 3.51 4.10 -4.16
CA TRP A 83 2.29 4.48 -3.43
C TRP A 83 2.61 5.26 -2.15
N ALA A 84 3.54 4.76 -1.31
CA ALA A 84 3.92 5.44 -0.06
C ALA A 84 4.43 6.87 -0.33
N MET A 85 5.19 7.08 -1.40
CA MET A 85 5.68 8.40 -1.79
C MET A 85 4.61 9.35 -2.33
N GLN A 86 3.39 8.87 -2.61
CA GLN A 86 2.30 9.66 -3.19
C GLN A 86 1.17 9.97 -2.19
N ILE A 87 1.10 9.24 -1.07
CA ILE A 87 0.06 9.49 -0.07
C ILE A 87 0.40 10.72 0.79
N PRO A 88 -0.62 11.38 1.39
CA PRO A 88 -0.37 12.49 2.32
C PRO A 88 0.46 12.03 3.54
N TYR A 89 1.21 12.96 4.14
CA TYR A 89 2.02 12.82 5.35
C TYR A 89 3.30 12.01 5.23
N PHE A 90 3.34 10.94 4.43
CA PHE A 90 4.56 10.14 4.30
C PHE A 90 5.74 10.91 3.68
N PRO A 91 5.57 11.69 2.59
CA PRO A 91 6.66 12.49 2.02
C PRO A 91 7.16 13.62 2.93
N ASP A 92 6.35 14.03 3.91
CA ASP A 92 6.69 15.10 4.86
C ASP A 92 7.58 14.59 6.01
N LEU A 93 7.70 13.27 6.17
CA LEU A 93 8.62 12.65 7.13
C LEU A 93 10.08 12.86 6.71
N THR A 94 11.01 12.75 7.67
CA THR A 94 12.44 12.76 7.33
C THR A 94 12.77 11.57 6.44
N VAL A 95 13.75 11.72 5.53
CA VAL A 95 14.19 10.61 4.66
C VAL A 95 14.60 9.38 5.49
N THR A 96 15.19 9.60 6.66
CA THR A 96 15.54 8.54 7.62
C THR A 96 14.31 7.76 8.09
N ASP A 97 13.24 8.46 8.45
CA ASP A 97 11.99 7.84 8.89
C ASP A 97 11.28 7.14 7.73
N GLN A 98 11.24 7.74 6.55
CA GLN A 98 10.68 7.12 5.34
C GLN A 98 11.34 5.77 5.05
N ILE A 99 12.68 5.74 5.05
CA ILE A 99 13.46 4.50 4.83
C ILE A 99 13.21 3.50 5.96
N SER A 100 13.15 3.96 7.21
CA SER A 100 12.98 3.09 8.38
C SER A 100 11.61 2.41 8.38
N LEU A 101 10.54 3.17 8.11
CA LEU A 101 9.18 2.62 8.00
C LEU A 101 9.07 1.63 6.84
N LEU A 102 9.58 1.97 5.65
CA LEU A 102 9.56 1.06 4.51
C LEU A 102 10.36 -0.23 4.78
N ARG A 103 11.53 -0.14 5.41
CA ARG A 103 12.31 -1.33 5.80
C ARG A 103 11.59 -2.20 6.82
N LEU A 104 10.79 -1.59 7.70
CA LEU A 104 10.03 -2.31 8.71
C LEU A 104 8.86 -3.08 8.08
N VAL A 105 8.15 -2.48 7.11
CA VAL A 105 6.82 -2.96 6.69
C VAL A 105 6.72 -3.41 5.23
N TRP A 106 7.82 -3.43 4.47
CA TRP A 106 7.80 -3.77 3.04
C TRP A 106 7.15 -5.12 2.75
N SER A 107 7.32 -6.13 3.61
CA SER A 107 6.77 -7.47 3.41
C SER A 107 5.26 -7.50 3.60
N GLU A 108 4.73 -6.76 4.57
CA GLU A 108 3.29 -6.63 4.80
C GLU A 108 2.61 -5.85 3.66
N LEU A 109 3.23 -4.75 3.21
CA LEU A 109 2.75 -4.01 2.03
C LEU A 109 2.79 -4.88 0.76
N PHE A 110 3.83 -5.71 0.61
CA PHE A 110 3.93 -6.65 -0.50
C PHE A 110 2.80 -7.69 -0.46
N ILE A 111 2.46 -8.24 0.70
CA ILE A 111 1.35 -9.20 0.85
C ILE A 111 0.01 -8.56 0.49
N LEU A 112 -0.24 -7.32 0.96
CA LEU A 112 -1.46 -6.58 0.61
C LEU A 112 -1.57 -6.36 -0.90
N ASN A 113 -0.50 -5.93 -1.55
CA ASN A 113 -0.47 -5.76 -3.01
C ASN A 113 -0.65 -7.09 -3.76
N ALA A 114 0.04 -8.16 -3.34
CA ALA A 114 -0.09 -9.48 -3.96
C ALA A 114 -1.51 -10.04 -3.83
N SER A 115 -2.16 -9.81 -2.69
CA SER A 115 -3.57 -10.20 -2.49
C SER A 115 -4.51 -9.41 -3.38
N GLN A 116 -4.38 -8.07 -3.40
CA GLN A 116 -5.22 -7.17 -4.18
C GLN A 116 -5.09 -7.40 -5.70
N CYS A 117 -3.92 -7.80 -6.19
CA CYS A 117 -3.70 -8.13 -7.59
C CYS A 117 -3.96 -9.59 -7.95
N GLU A 118 -4.39 -10.40 -6.98
CA GLU A 118 -4.59 -11.84 -7.15
C GLU A 118 -3.36 -12.58 -7.68
N MET A 119 -2.16 -12.20 -7.18
CA MET A 119 -0.90 -12.81 -7.63
C MET A 119 -0.97 -14.34 -7.49
N PRO A 120 -0.68 -15.10 -8.55
CA PRO A 120 -0.78 -16.55 -8.52
C PRO A 120 0.39 -17.17 -7.74
N LEU A 121 0.07 -17.86 -6.65
CA LEU A 121 1.04 -18.41 -5.71
C LEU A 121 1.22 -19.92 -5.88
N HIS A 122 1.39 -20.44 -7.10
CA HIS A 122 1.60 -21.87 -7.27
C HIS A 122 3.01 -22.31 -6.82
N LEU A 123 3.09 -23.41 -6.07
CA LEU A 123 4.34 -23.90 -5.48
C LEU A 123 5.42 -24.22 -6.53
N ALA A 124 5.07 -24.91 -7.62
CA ALA A 124 6.05 -25.34 -8.62
C ALA A 124 6.72 -24.17 -9.37
N PRO A 125 6.01 -23.15 -9.88
CA PRO A 125 6.63 -21.94 -10.43
C PRO A 125 7.51 -21.18 -9.44
N LEU A 126 7.13 -21.12 -8.16
CA LEU A 126 7.90 -20.44 -7.11
C LEU A 126 9.19 -21.21 -6.75
N LEU A 127 9.14 -22.54 -6.65
CA LEU A 127 10.33 -23.39 -6.48
C LEU A 127 11.29 -23.25 -7.67
N ALA A 128 10.72 -23.13 -8.87
CA ALA A 128 11.49 -22.89 -10.08
C ALA A 128 12.16 -21.51 -10.05
N ALA A 129 11.45 -20.47 -9.60
CA ALA A 129 11.97 -19.11 -9.43
C ALA A 129 13.09 -19.00 -8.40
N ALA A 130 12.94 -19.71 -7.28
CA ALA A 130 13.95 -19.79 -6.24
C ALA A 130 15.18 -20.64 -6.64
N ARG A 131 15.19 -21.23 -7.85
CA ARG A 131 16.25 -22.14 -8.34
C ARG A 131 16.50 -23.32 -7.41
N LEU A 132 15.48 -23.74 -6.66
CA LEU A 132 15.57 -24.83 -5.68
C LEU A 132 15.38 -26.23 -6.30
N HIS A 133 15.01 -26.29 -7.58
CA HIS A 133 14.76 -27.52 -8.34
C HIS A 133 16.01 -28.13 -8.99
N THR A 134 17.14 -27.42 -9.03
CA THR A 134 18.36 -27.84 -9.76
C THR A 134 19.62 -27.98 -8.90
N SER A 135 19.55 -27.66 -7.61
CA SER A 135 20.68 -27.77 -6.70
C SER A 135 20.46 -28.94 -5.74
N PRO A 136 21.47 -29.76 -5.43
CA PRO A 136 21.41 -30.69 -4.30
C PRO A 136 21.44 -29.86 -3.01
N MET A 137 20.34 -29.18 -2.72
CA MET A 137 20.13 -28.48 -1.45
C MET A 137 19.81 -29.51 -0.38
N ALA A 138 20.26 -29.24 0.84
CA ALA A 138 19.77 -29.94 2.02
C ALA A 138 18.24 -29.85 2.05
N ALA A 139 17.56 -30.97 2.26
CA ALA A 139 16.09 -31.08 2.28
C ALA A 139 15.45 -30.00 3.18
N ASP A 140 16.13 -29.63 4.26
CA ASP A 140 15.72 -28.58 5.20
C ASP A 140 15.46 -27.22 4.52
N LYS A 141 16.29 -26.81 3.55
CA LYS A 141 16.13 -25.52 2.85
C LYS A 141 14.88 -25.50 1.97
N VAL A 142 14.56 -26.64 1.35
CA VAL A 142 13.34 -26.81 0.55
C VAL A 142 12.12 -26.78 1.46
N LEU A 143 12.17 -27.46 2.60
CA LEU A 143 11.09 -27.46 3.59
C LEU A 143 10.82 -26.05 4.14
N THR A 144 11.86 -25.31 4.55
CA THR A 144 11.71 -23.92 5.01
C THR A 144 11.10 -23.02 3.94
N PHE A 145 11.54 -23.15 2.69
CA PHE A 145 10.98 -22.36 1.60
C PHE A 145 9.51 -22.70 1.31
N MET A 146 9.16 -23.99 1.35
CA MET A 146 7.77 -24.44 1.23
C MET A 146 6.89 -23.89 2.35
N ASP A 147 7.42 -23.84 3.58
CA ASP A 147 6.70 -23.26 4.73
C ASP A 147 6.47 -21.75 4.55
N HIS A 148 7.47 -21.01 4.07
CA HIS A 148 7.31 -19.59 3.72
C HIS A 148 6.24 -19.37 2.65
N ILE A 149 6.20 -20.20 1.61
CA ILE A 149 5.15 -20.13 0.58
C ILE A 149 3.78 -20.40 1.20
N ARG A 150 3.67 -21.42 2.05
CA ARG A 150 2.42 -21.77 2.71
C ARG A 150 1.90 -20.63 3.59
N ILE A 151 2.77 -20.02 4.38
CA ILE A 151 2.42 -18.86 5.20
C ILE A 151 1.95 -17.72 4.31
N PHE A 152 2.64 -17.45 3.20
CA PHE A 152 2.26 -16.39 2.28
C PHE A 152 0.89 -16.64 1.61
N GLN A 153 0.64 -17.87 1.15
CA GLN A 153 -0.65 -18.29 0.61
C GLN A 153 -1.78 -18.10 1.63
N ASP A 154 -1.56 -18.55 2.88
CA ASP A 154 -2.53 -18.41 3.97
C ASP A 154 -2.90 -16.94 4.25
N GLN A 155 -1.93 -16.02 4.21
CA GLN A 155 -2.22 -14.58 4.36
C GLN A 155 -3.09 -14.04 3.21
N VAL A 156 -2.78 -14.42 1.96
CA VAL A 156 -3.56 -13.98 0.79
C VAL A 156 -4.97 -14.59 0.81
N GLU A 157 -5.11 -15.86 1.18
CA GLU A 157 -6.42 -16.52 1.28
C GLU A 157 -7.30 -15.90 2.35
N LYS A 158 -6.74 -15.51 3.50
CA LYS A 158 -7.48 -14.80 4.56
C LYS A 158 -8.03 -13.45 4.08
N LEU A 159 -7.22 -12.66 3.38
CA LEU A 159 -7.65 -11.39 2.80
C LEU A 159 -8.75 -11.60 1.74
N LYS A 160 -8.62 -12.63 0.89
CA LYS A 160 -9.66 -12.99 -0.08
C LYS A 160 -10.96 -13.45 0.57
N ALA A 161 -10.88 -14.25 1.63
CA ALA A 161 -12.05 -14.75 2.37
C ALA A 161 -12.84 -13.62 3.04
N LEU A 162 -12.15 -12.54 3.44
CA LEU A 162 -12.77 -11.33 3.98
C LEU A 162 -13.41 -10.42 2.92
N GLN A 163 -13.20 -10.70 1.62
CA GLN A 163 -13.67 -9.87 0.51
C GLN A 163 -13.25 -8.41 0.62
N VAL A 164 -11.99 -8.17 1.02
CA VAL A 164 -11.44 -6.83 1.22
C VAL A 164 -11.59 -5.99 -0.06
N ASP A 165 -12.24 -4.85 0.05
CA ASP A 165 -12.44 -3.93 -1.07
C ASP A 165 -11.24 -2.99 -1.27
N SER A 166 -11.26 -2.21 -2.36
CA SER A 166 -10.15 -1.31 -2.71
C SER A 166 -9.90 -0.22 -1.65
N ALA A 167 -10.96 0.29 -1.02
CA ALA A 167 -10.85 1.32 0.02
C ALA A 167 -10.26 0.73 1.30
N GLU A 168 -10.68 -0.48 1.67
CA GLU A 168 -10.12 -1.22 2.79
C GLU A 168 -8.65 -1.56 2.58
N TYR A 169 -8.24 -2.00 1.38
CA TYR A 169 -6.82 -2.19 1.05
C TYR A 169 -6.01 -0.91 1.23
N SER A 170 -6.53 0.23 0.76
CA SER A 170 -5.86 1.52 0.92
C SER A 170 -5.68 1.90 2.39
N CYS A 171 -6.72 1.68 3.22
CA CYS A 171 -6.65 1.89 4.66
C CYS A 171 -5.65 0.95 5.34
N LEU A 172 -5.70 -0.35 5.02
CA LEU A 172 -4.79 -1.35 5.59
C LEU A 172 -3.34 -1.03 5.27
N LYS A 173 -3.03 -0.64 4.03
CA LYS A 173 -1.67 -0.19 3.64
C LYS A 173 -1.22 1.02 4.46
N ALA A 174 -2.10 2.00 4.70
CA ALA A 174 -1.78 3.17 5.50
C ALA A 174 -1.51 2.82 6.96
N ILE A 175 -2.36 1.96 7.56
CA ILE A 175 -2.18 1.47 8.94
C ILE A 175 -0.85 0.73 9.08
N VAL A 176 -0.54 -0.16 8.13
CA VAL A 176 0.74 -0.88 8.09
C VAL A 176 1.91 0.09 7.97
N LEU A 177 1.87 1.02 7.00
CA LEU A 177 2.97 1.96 6.74
C LEU A 177 3.30 2.86 7.93
N PHE A 178 2.28 3.32 8.66
CA PHE A 178 2.44 4.19 9.82
C PHE A 178 2.49 3.42 11.15
N THR A 179 2.87 2.15 11.13
CA THR A 179 3.07 1.38 12.35
C THR A 179 4.31 1.88 13.11
N SER A 180 4.18 2.09 14.42
CA SER A 180 5.35 2.23 15.29
C SER A 180 5.92 0.83 15.48
N GLY A 181 7.13 0.59 14.97
CA GLY A 181 7.76 -0.73 15.04
C GLY A 181 7.67 -1.35 16.43
N LYS A 182 7.63 -2.69 16.49
CA LYS A 182 7.59 -3.40 17.77
C LYS A 182 8.70 -2.85 18.65
N LEU A 183 8.32 -2.17 19.73
CA LEU A 183 9.18 -1.86 20.86
C LEU A 183 9.63 -3.20 21.45
N SER A 184 10.62 -3.82 20.83
CA SER A 184 11.43 -4.81 21.49
C SER A 184 12.22 -4.02 22.54
N PRO A 185 11.95 -4.15 23.85
CA PRO A 185 12.93 -3.70 24.82
C PRO A 185 14.22 -4.48 24.51
N GLU A 186 15.29 -3.78 24.14
CA GLU A 186 16.61 -4.41 24.14
C GLU A 186 16.85 -4.99 25.55
N PRO A 187 17.33 -6.24 25.66
CA PRO A 187 17.79 -6.74 26.93
C PRO A 187 19.04 -5.94 27.32
N VAL A 188 18.92 -5.14 28.38
CA VAL A 188 20.04 -4.52 29.10
C VAL A 188 20.89 -5.59 29.76
#